data_AF-A0ABD0RT89-F1
#
_entry.id   AF-A0ABD0RT89-F1
#
_cell.length_a   1.000
_cell.length_b   1.000
_cell.length_c   1.000
_cell.angle_alpha   90.00
_cell.angle_beta   90.00
_cell.angle_gamma   90.00
#
_symmetry.space_group_name_H-M   'P 1'
#
loop_
_entity.id
_entity.type
_entity.pdbx_description
1 polymer ?
#
loop_
_entity_poly.entity_id
_entity_poly.type
_entity_poly.pdbx_seq_one_letter_code
_entity_poly.pdbx_strand_id
1 'polypeptide(L)'
;REPHLHPERHLYSGGRGDVTYNVHCKKCANDGKTCSPCSNSVHFVPRQFGLSIPKVLITDLLSNTNYTFSIEAVNGVSDLSPTPKQEVTVNITTGQTGIVSFLR
;
A
#
# COMPACT_ATOMS: atom_id res chain seq x y z
N ARG A 1 39.93 -7.40 8.69
CA ARG A 1 38.75 -8.24 9.04
C ARG A 1 37.59 -7.26 9.12
N GLU A 2 36.91 -7.06 8.00
CA GLU A 2 35.91 -6.01 7.84
C GLU A 2 34.74 -6.27 8.80
N PRO A 3 34.28 -5.26 9.55
CA PRO A 3 33.08 -5.41 10.35
C PRO A 3 31.90 -5.56 9.40
N HIS A 4 31.29 -6.75 9.42
CA HIS A 4 30.05 -7.05 8.73
C HIS A 4 28.99 -6.03 9.13
N LEU A 5 28.78 -5.03 8.26
CA LEU A 5 27.72 -4.06 8.38
C LEU A 5 26.42 -4.80 8.10
N HIS A 6 25.78 -5.28 9.17
CA HIS A 6 24.44 -5.84 9.08
C HIS A 6 23.52 -4.70 8.64
N PRO A 7 22.80 -4.82 7.52
CA PRO A 7 21.98 -3.73 7.03
C PRO A 7 20.86 -3.49 8.05
N GLU A 8 20.86 -2.27 8.56
CA GLU A 8 19.80 -1.55 9.24
C GLU A 8 18.56 -2.38 9.55
N ARG A 9 18.47 -2.84 10.81
CA ARG A 9 17.21 -3.21 11.47
C ARG A 9 16.30 -1.97 11.40
N HIS A 10 15.59 -1.84 10.28
CA HIS A 10 14.60 -0.80 10.05
C HIS A 10 13.60 -0.94 11.19
N LEU A 11 13.70 -0.02 12.15
CA LEU A 11 12.89 0.06 13.35
C LEU A 11 11.49 0.61 12.98
N TYR A 12 10.87 0.02 11.96
CA TYR A 12 9.55 0.41 11.44
C TYR A 12 8.49 -0.67 11.63
N SER A 13 8.84 -1.78 12.29
CA SER A 13 7.85 -2.67 12.86
C SER A 13 7.51 -2.14 14.25
N GLY A 14 6.31 -1.57 14.40
CA GLY A 14 5.67 -1.48 15.70
C GLY A 14 5.50 -2.89 16.27
N GLY A 15 6.54 -3.43 16.91
CA GLY A 15 6.49 -4.57 17.83
C GLY A 15 6.23 -5.97 17.26
N ARG A 16 5.85 -6.14 15.99
CA ARG A 16 5.57 -7.47 15.40
C ARG A 16 6.15 -7.60 13.99
N GLY A 17 7.17 -8.43 13.84
CA GLY A 17 7.85 -8.70 12.56
C GLY A 17 7.06 -9.63 11.62
N ASP A 18 5.84 -10.01 11.98
CA ASP A 18 4.93 -10.86 11.21
C ASP A 18 3.86 -10.08 10.42
N VAL A 19 3.90 -8.74 10.47
CA VAL A 19 2.95 -7.86 9.76
C VAL A 19 3.47 -7.56 8.36
N THR A 20 2.62 -7.78 7.36
CA THR A 20 2.87 -7.37 5.97
C THR A 20 1.73 -6.48 5.47
N TYR A 21 2.01 -5.60 4.51
CA TYR A 21 1.01 -4.69 3.95
C TYR A 21 0.70 -5.04 2.50
N ASN A 22 -0.59 -5.00 2.18
CA ASN A 22 -1.15 -5.27 0.85
C ASN A 22 -1.87 -4.03 0.34
N VAL A 23 -1.69 -3.70 -0.94
CA VAL A 23 -2.30 -2.50 -1.53
C VAL A 23 -3.29 -2.89 -2.62
N HIS A 24 -4.57 -2.60 -2.38
CA HIS A 24 -5.65 -2.78 -3.32
C HIS A 24 -5.95 -1.46 -4.02
N CYS A 25 -5.94 -1.47 -5.35
CA CYS A 25 -6.17 -0.28 -6.16
C CYS A 25 -7.52 -0.37 -6.88
N LYS A 26 -8.33 0.66 -6.72
CA LYS A 26 -9.59 0.86 -7.46
C LYS A 26 -9.54 2.21 -8.18
N LYS A 27 -9.96 2.21 -9.44
CA LYS A 27 -10.20 3.42 -10.22
C LYS A 27 -11.70 3.67 -10.24
N CYS A 28 -12.13 4.81 -9.73
CA CYS A 28 -13.52 5.24 -9.83
C CYS A 28 -13.69 6.19 -11.01
N ALA A 29 -14.75 6.00 -11.78
CA ALA A 29 -15.18 6.97 -12.78
C ALA A 29 -15.51 8.31 -12.10
N ASN A 30 -15.48 9.41 -12.86
CA ASN A 30 -15.76 10.76 -12.32
C ASN A 30 -17.14 10.89 -11.64
N ASP A 31 -18.08 9.99 -11.95
CA ASP A 31 -19.39 9.93 -11.29
C ASP A 31 -19.33 9.30 -9.87
N GLY A 32 -18.18 8.76 -9.44
CA GLY A 32 -17.95 8.14 -8.13
C GLY A 32 -18.68 6.81 -7.90
N LYS A 33 -19.65 6.45 -8.75
CA LYS A 33 -20.52 5.27 -8.59
C LYS A 33 -19.96 3.99 -9.19
N THR A 34 -19.07 4.10 -10.17
CA THR A 34 -18.49 2.93 -10.86
C THR A 34 -17.01 2.88 -10.59
N CYS A 35 -16.59 1.94 -9.73
CA CYS A 35 -15.19 1.69 -9.43
C CYS A 35 -14.78 0.32 -9.96
N SER A 36 -13.72 0.29 -10.77
CA SER A 36 -13.11 -0.93 -11.30
C SER A 36 -11.72 -1.14 -10.69
N PRO A 37 -11.21 -2.38 -10.63
CA PRO A 37 -9.82 -2.60 -10.26
C PRO A 37 -8.89 -1.84 -11.21
N CYS A 38 -7.77 -1.34 -10.68
CA CYS A 38 -6.78 -0.65 -11.50
C CYS A 38 -6.20 -1.58 -12.57
N SER A 39 -5.97 -1.03 -13.76
CA SER A 39 -5.31 -1.76 -14.85
C SER A 39 -3.84 -1.99 -14.53
N ASN A 40 -3.22 -2.98 -15.18
CA ASN A 40 -1.80 -3.31 -15.07
C ASN A 40 -0.86 -2.17 -15.51
N SER A 41 -1.40 -1.08 -16.05
CA SER A 41 -0.67 0.15 -16.32
C SER A 41 -0.17 0.85 -15.05
N VAL A 42 -0.79 0.60 -13.89
CA VAL A 42 -0.35 1.18 -12.60
C VAL A 42 0.81 0.36 -12.06
N HIS A 43 1.91 1.02 -11.74
CA HIS A 43 3.11 0.35 -11.25
C HIS A 43 3.36 0.64 -9.77
N PHE A 44 3.70 -0.40 -9.00
CA PHE A 44 3.89 -0.35 -7.56
C PHE A 44 5.34 -0.68 -7.22
N VAL A 45 6.06 0.26 -6.62
CA VAL A 45 7.47 0.10 -6.24
C VAL A 45 7.60 0.11 -4.72
N PRO A 46 8.23 -0.91 -4.11
CA PRO A 46 8.92 -2.06 -4.74
C PRO A 46 8.01 -3.23 -5.14
N ARG A 47 6.78 -3.30 -4.61
CA ARG A 47 5.77 -4.33 -4.92
C ARG A 47 4.40 -3.88 -4.44
N GLN A 48 3.33 -4.53 -4.91
CA GLN A 48 1.95 -4.23 -4.50
C GLN A 48 1.52 -4.97 -3.22
N PHE A 49 2.03 -6.18 -3.00
CA PHE A 49 1.63 -7.07 -1.91
C PHE A 49 2.84 -7.54 -1.11
N GLY A 50 2.64 -7.87 0.17
CA GLY A 50 3.70 -8.36 1.04
C GLY A 50 4.78 -7.31 1.32
N LEU A 51 4.38 -6.05 1.45
CA LEU A 51 5.27 -4.96 1.82
C LEU A 51 5.69 -5.13 3.29
N SER A 52 7.00 -5.09 3.55
CA SER A 52 7.55 -5.11 4.91
C SER A 52 7.52 -3.74 5.59
N ILE A 53 7.32 -2.68 4.82
CA ILE A 53 7.30 -1.28 5.26
C ILE A 53 5.97 -0.67 4.78
N PRO A 54 5.30 0.17 5.58
CA PRO A 54 4.06 0.83 5.19
C PRO A 54 4.33 2.02 4.25
N LYS A 55 5.00 1.75 3.12
CA LYS A 55 5.34 2.75 2.10
C LYS A 55 5.37 2.08 0.73
N VAL A 56 4.67 2.67 -0.23
CA VAL A 56 4.70 2.25 -1.63
C VAL A 56 4.72 3.48 -2.53
N LEU A 57 5.53 3.43 -3.57
CA LEU A 57 5.51 4.43 -4.64
C LEU A 57 4.60 3.90 -5.76
N ILE A 58 3.68 4.74 -6.22
CA ILE A 58 2.72 4.39 -7.26
C ILE A 58 2.96 5.29 -8.46
N THR A 59 3.26 4.71 -9.61
CA THR A 59 3.55 5.43 -10.85
C THR A 59 2.56 5.06 -11.96
N ASP A 60 2.62 5.82 -13.05
CA ASP A 60 1.85 5.55 -14.29
C ASP A 60 0.33 5.60 -14.11
N LEU A 61 -0.12 6.45 -13.20
CA LEU A 61 -1.54 6.75 -13.00
C LEU A 61 -2.06 7.64 -14.13
N LEU A 62 -3.23 7.29 -14.67
CA LEU A 62 -3.89 8.08 -15.72
C LEU A 62 -4.29 9.44 -15.17
N SER A 63 -4.07 10.52 -15.89
CA SER A 63 -4.47 11.87 -15.49
C SER A 63 -5.97 12.04 -15.34
N ASN A 64 -6.39 13.00 -14.51
CA ASN A 64 -7.80 13.38 -14.28
C ASN A 64 -8.69 12.18 -13.93
N THR A 65 -8.14 11.29 -13.10
CA THR A 65 -8.79 10.05 -12.67
C THR A 65 -8.72 9.97 -11.15
N ASN A 66 -9.82 9.55 -10.52
CA ASN A 66 -9.84 9.29 -9.09
C ASN A 66 -9.46 7.84 -8.81
N TYR A 67 -8.32 7.67 -8.15
CA TYR A 67 -7.85 6.39 -7.66
C TYR A 67 -8.07 6.30 -6.16
N THR A 68 -8.53 5.13 -5.73
CA THR A 68 -8.72 4.76 -4.33
C THR A 68 -7.78 3.60 -4.04
N PHE A 69 -6.88 3.80 -3.09
CA PHE A 69 -5.93 2.80 -2.63
C PHE A 69 -6.34 2.37 -1.24
N SER A 70 -6.61 1.09 -1.07
CA SER A 70 -6.94 0.49 0.23
C SER A 70 -5.79 -0.41 0.67
N ILE A 71 -5.25 -0.13 1.84
CA ILE A 71 -4.03 -0.74 2.35
C ILE A 71 -4.42 -1.63 3.51
N GLU A 72 -4.28 -2.93 3.32
CA GLU A 72 -4.58 -3.96 4.30
C GLU A 72 -3.31 -4.35 5.04
N ALA A 73 -3.34 -4.29 6.38
CA ALA A 73 -2.31 -4.89 7.22
C ALA A 73 -2.68 -6.35 7.54
N VAL A 74 -1.82 -7.28 7.13
CA VAL A 74 -1.99 -8.72 7.28
C VAL A 74 -0.92 -9.26 8.23
N ASN A 75 -1.36 -9.86 9.33
CA ASN A 75 -0.52 -10.67 10.21
C ASN A 75 -0.72 -12.14 9.87
N GLY A 76 0.24 -13.01 10.18
CA GLY A 76 0.13 -14.47 9.99
C GLY A 76 -1.01 -15.17 10.76
N VAL A 77 -1.83 -14.42 11.50
CA VAL A 77 -3.00 -14.88 12.28
C VAL A 77 -4.31 -14.14 11.92
N SER A 78 -4.30 -13.29 10.89
CA SER A 78 -5.44 -12.42 10.54
C SER A 78 -6.69 -13.14 9.98
N ASP A 79 -6.65 -14.46 9.79
CA ASP A 79 -7.83 -15.26 9.39
C ASP A 79 -8.67 -15.79 10.57
N LEU A 80 -8.24 -15.57 11.82
CA LEU A 80 -8.89 -16.10 13.03
C LEU A 80 -9.60 -15.03 13.89
N SER A 81 -9.56 -13.75 13.51
CA SER A 81 -10.08 -12.67 14.35
C SER A 81 -11.35 -12.04 13.74
N PRO A 82 -12.47 -11.94 14.50
CA PRO A 82 -13.71 -11.28 14.06
C PRO A 82 -13.59 -9.75 13.96
N THR A 83 -12.41 -9.19 14.26
CA THR A 83 -12.10 -7.77 14.10
C THR A 83 -11.92 -7.43 12.61
N PRO A 84 -12.53 -6.35 12.10
CA PRO A 84 -12.33 -5.93 10.72
C PRO A 84 -10.84 -5.75 10.45
N LYS A 85 -10.38 -6.27 9.31
CA LYS A 85 -9.02 -6.09 8.80
C LYS A 85 -8.66 -4.61 8.92
N GLN A 86 -7.51 -4.30 9.52
CA GLN A 86 -7.04 -2.91 9.62
C GLN A 86 -6.71 -2.45 8.19
N GLU A 87 -7.66 -1.76 7.59
CA GLU A 87 -7.58 -1.23 6.24
C GLU A 87 -7.64 0.29 6.28
N VAL A 88 -6.67 0.94 5.65
CA VAL A 88 -6.68 2.40 5.47
C VAL A 88 -6.93 2.69 4.00
N THR A 89 -7.89 3.56 3.71
CA THR A 89 -8.21 3.95 2.34
C THR A 89 -7.75 5.39 2.07
N VAL A 90 -7.04 5.58 0.96
CA VAL A 90 -6.52 6.88 0.51
C VAL A 90 -7.01 7.15 -0.91
N ASN A 91 -7.58 8.34 -1.11
CA ASN A 91 -8.04 8.79 -2.42
C ASN A 91 -7.03 9.75 -3.04
N ILE A 92 -6.67 9.49 -4.29
CA ILE A 92 -5.72 10.28 -5.08
C ILE A 92 -6.40 10.68 -6.37
N THR A 93 -6.54 11.98 -6.59
CA THR A 93 -6.94 12.54 -7.87
C THR A 93 -5.68 12.87 -8.67
N THR A 94 -5.51 12.20 -9.81
CA THR A 94 -4.27 12.24 -10.57
C THR A 94 -4.12 13.51 -11.42
N GLY A 95 -3.59 14.55 -10.78
CA GLY A 95 -2.97 15.70 -11.45
C GLY A 95 -1.46 15.82 -11.19
N GLN A 96 -0.92 14.93 -10.35
CA GLN A 96 0.44 14.94 -9.80
C GLN A 96 0.89 13.50 -9.49
N THR A 97 2.16 13.17 -9.66
CA THR A 97 2.75 11.89 -9.21
C THR A 97 2.51 11.70 -7.71
N GLY A 98 1.97 10.56 -7.30
CA GLY A 98 1.60 10.29 -5.90
C GLY A 98 2.61 9.39 -5.18
N ILE A 99 3.29 9.92 -4.17
CA ILE A 99 4.00 9.10 -3.18
C ILE A 99 3.03 8.82 -2.04
N VAL A 100 2.72 7.55 -1.78
CA VAL A 100 1.82 7.19 -0.68
C VAL A 100 2.64 6.63 0.47
N SER A 101 2.75 7.42 1.54
CA SER A 101 3.45 7.04 2.77
C SER A 101 2.43 6.91 3.90
N PHE A 102 2.44 5.78 4.61
CA PHE A 102 1.47 5.50 5.67
C PHE A 102 2.23 5.44 6.99
N LEU A 103 2.48 6.61 7.56
CA LEU A 103 2.92 6.75 8.94
C LEU A 103 1.70 7.20 9.73
N ARG A 104 1.37 6.44 10.78
CA ARG A 104 0.47 6.95 11.82
C ARG A 104 1.17 8.06 12.60
#